data_AF-A0A8J4DDG3-F1
#
_entry.id   AF-A0A8J4DDG3-F1
#
_cell.length_a   1.000
_cell.length_b   1.000
_cell.length_c   1.000
_cell.angle_alpha   90.00
_cell.angle_beta   90.00
_cell.angle_gamma   90.00
#
_symmetry.space_group_name_H-M   'P 1'
#
loop_
_entity.id
_entity.type
_entity.pdbx_description
1 polymer ?
#
loop_
_entity_poly.entity_id
_entity_poly.type
_entity_poly.pdbx_seq_one_letter_code
_entity_poly.pdbx_strand_id
1 'polypeptide(L)'
;MGEDEWGTVAIAAIERFTLLIFPGSRHEIMELQRLEQLVTASVIEEADLTAWLAARKFKAMRLVLEPGDLLIMSGDTVHAGDRGVDGCGTLRLHWYITEGVAKDNSTTHLSHYGKELLKCFE
;
A
#
# COMPACT_ATOMS: atom_id res chain seq x y z
N MET A 1 -9.67 8.93 10.90
CA MET A 1 -9.62 9.86 9.75
C MET A 1 -10.58 9.30 8.71
N GLY A 2 -11.54 10.12 8.27
CA GLY A 2 -12.67 9.69 7.44
C GLY A 2 -12.52 10.06 5.98
N GLU A 3 -13.19 9.25 5.16
CA GLU A 3 -13.67 9.46 3.79
C GLU A 3 -12.67 10.01 2.76
N ASP A 4 -12.39 9.14 1.78
CA ASP A 4 -11.88 9.43 0.45
C ASP A 4 -10.43 9.93 0.31
N GLU A 5 -9.45 9.07 0.59
CA GLU A 5 -8.10 9.22 0.01
C GLU A 5 -8.10 8.75 -1.47
N TRP A 6 -8.82 9.48 -2.32
CA TRP A 6 -8.80 9.22 -3.78
C TRP A 6 -7.52 9.81 -4.37
N GLY A 7 -6.45 9.03 -4.28
CA GLY A 7 -5.15 9.37 -4.84
C GLY A 7 -4.77 8.51 -6.03
N THR A 8 -3.90 9.02 -6.89
CA THR A 8 -3.16 8.21 -7.88
C THR A 8 -1.68 8.29 -7.54
N VAL A 9 -1.02 7.12 -7.50
CA VAL A 9 0.43 7.03 -7.43
C VAL A 9 0.98 6.94 -8.85
N ALA A 10 1.98 7.77 -9.15
CA ALA A 10 2.81 7.66 -10.34
C ALA A 10 4.27 7.39 -9.93
N ILE A 11 4.85 6.31 -10.44
CA ILE A 11 6.26 5.98 -10.26
C ILE A 11 6.95 5.98 -11.62
N ALA A 12 7.95 6.85 -11.79
CA ALA A 12 8.82 6.84 -12.95
C ALA A 12 10.17 6.19 -12.59
N ALA A 13 10.56 5.19 -13.37
CA ALA A 13 11.82 4.48 -13.22
C ALA A 13 12.98 5.28 -13.84
N ILE A 14 13.94 5.71 -13.01
CA ILE A 14 15.18 6.32 -13.49
C ILE A 14 16.26 5.25 -13.67
N GLU A 15 16.26 4.24 -12.80
CA GLU A 15 17.06 3.03 -12.95
C GLU A 15 16.19 1.77 -12.90
N ARG A 16 16.79 0.61 -13.19
CA ARG A 16 16.10 -0.68 -13.11
C ARG A 16 15.83 -1.07 -11.66
N PHE A 17 14.59 -1.40 -11.33
CA PHE A 17 14.24 -1.92 -10.01
C PHE A 17 13.10 -2.93 -10.02
N THR A 18 12.85 -3.55 -8.87
CA THR A 18 11.67 -4.40 -8.68
C THR A 18 10.72 -3.85 -7.63
N LEU A 19 9.43 -3.99 -7.90
CA LEU A 19 8.35 -3.58 -7.01
C LEU A 19 7.41 -4.76 -6.78
N LEU A 20 7.10 -5.06 -5.53
CA LEU A 20 5.95 -5.90 -5.19
C LEU A 20 4.72 -5.01 -5.17
N ILE A 21 3.71 -5.41 -5.92
CA ILE A 21 2.38 -4.81 -5.88
C ILE A 21 1.38 -5.87 -5.44
N PHE A 22 0.31 -5.46 -4.79
CA PHE A 22 -0.82 -6.32 -4.44
C PHE A 22 -2.04 -5.84 -5.21
N PRO A 23 -2.27 -6.37 -6.44
CA PRO A 23 -3.37 -5.90 -7.27
C PRO A 23 -4.72 -6.07 -6.57
N GLY A 24 -5.59 -5.08 -6.69
CA GLY A 24 -6.92 -5.10 -6.05
C GLY A 24 -6.93 -4.87 -4.55
N SER A 25 -5.77 -4.66 -3.91
CA SER A 25 -5.66 -4.42 -2.46
C SER A 25 -6.42 -3.18 -1.96
N ARG A 26 -6.76 -2.23 -2.84
CA ARG A 26 -7.59 -1.05 -2.50
C ARG A 26 -8.84 -1.44 -1.72
N HIS A 27 -9.60 -2.42 -2.20
CA HIS A 27 -10.86 -2.80 -1.55
C HIS A 27 -10.64 -3.30 -0.12
N GLU A 28 -9.58 -4.08 0.07
CA GLU A 28 -9.23 -4.68 1.35
C GLU A 28 -8.64 -3.64 2.32
N ILE A 29 -7.88 -2.66 1.83
CA ILE A 29 -7.39 -1.53 2.66
C ILE A 29 -8.56 -0.64 3.10
N MET A 30 -9.50 -0.35 2.21
CA MET A 30 -10.70 0.42 2.57
C MET A 30 -11.54 -0.32 3.63
N GLU A 31 -11.67 -1.64 3.49
CA GLU A 31 -12.38 -2.47 4.48
C GLU A 31 -11.62 -2.55 5.81
N LEU A 32 -10.29 -2.66 5.78
CA LEU A 32 -9.44 -2.61 6.96
C LEU A 32 -9.65 -1.31 7.73
N GLN A 33 -9.58 -0.16 7.05
CA GLN A 33 -9.82 1.16 7.65
C GLN A 33 -11.22 1.25 8.27
N ARG A 34 -12.24 0.70 7.60
CA ARG A 34 -13.61 0.66 8.12
C ARG A 34 -13.68 -0.17 9.41
N LEU A 35 -13.03 -1.34 9.43
CA LEU A 35 -13.01 -2.21 10.61
C LEU A 35 -12.23 -1.57 11.77
N GLU A 36 -11.10 -0.92 11.52
CA GLU A 36 -10.33 -0.16 12.53
C GLU A 36 -11.18 0.94 13.18
N GLN A 37 -12.01 1.63 12.38
CA GLN A 37 -12.96 2.62 12.90
C GLN A 37 -14.03 1.97 13.78
N LEU A 38 -14.54 0.78 13.40
CA LEU A 38 -15.51 0.05 14.21
C LEU A 38 -14.92 -0.47 15.52
N VAL A 39 -13.67 -0.94 15.52
CA VAL A 39 -12.93 -1.31 16.74
C VAL A 39 -12.76 -0.09 17.64
N THR A 40 -12.34 1.05 17.07
CA THR A 40 -12.17 2.31 17.82
C THR A 40 -13.49 2.78 18.44
N ALA A 41 -14.60 2.59 17.71
CA ALA A 41 -15.96 2.88 18.19
C ALA A 41 -16.53 1.80 19.14
N SER A 42 -15.76 0.76 19.47
CA SER A 42 -16.18 -0.38 20.30
C SER A 42 -17.43 -1.10 19.79
N VAL A 43 -17.64 -1.12 18.46
CA VAL A 43 -18.75 -1.83 17.79
C VAL A 43 -18.41 -3.30 17.55
N ILE A 44 -17.14 -3.59 17.29
CA ILE A 44 -16.57 -4.94 17.16
C ILE A 44 -15.33 -5.05 18.04
N GLU A 45 -14.87 -6.27 18.32
CA GLU A 45 -13.67 -6.51 19.11
C GLU A 45 -12.41 -6.51 18.24
N GLU A 46 -11.25 -6.24 18.83
CA GLU A 46 -9.96 -6.33 18.14
C GLU A 46 -9.71 -7.75 17.60
N ALA A 47 -10.22 -8.78 18.29
CA ALA A 47 -10.15 -10.17 17.85
C ALA A 47 -10.89 -10.40 16.51
N ASP A 48 -11.98 -9.68 16.24
CA ASP A 48 -12.70 -9.77 14.96
C ASP A 48 -11.85 -9.23 13.81
N LEU A 49 -11.12 -8.13 14.06
CA LEU A 49 -10.18 -7.57 13.10
C LEU A 49 -9.01 -8.52 12.84
N THR A 50 -8.42 -9.11 13.89
CA THR A 50 -7.34 -10.12 13.73
C THR A 50 -7.83 -11.35 12.96
N ALA A 51 -9.03 -11.85 13.25
CA ALA A 51 -9.62 -12.98 12.52
C ALA A 51 -9.91 -12.61 11.05
N TRP A 52 -10.37 -11.38 10.81
CA TRP A 52 -10.57 -10.86 9.46
C TRP A 52 -9.24 -10.87 8.69
N LEU A 53 -8.17 -10.30 9.25
CA LEU A 53 -6.84 -10.27 8.64
C LEU A 53 -6.31 -11.68 8.34
N ALA A 54 -6.40 -12.59 9.31
CA ALA A 54 -5.89 -13.96 9.18
C ALA A 54 -6.59 -14.78 8.06
N ALA A 55 -7.82 -14.42 7.70
CA ALA A 55 -8.58 -15.11 6.66
C ALA A 55 -8.26 -14.62 5.23
N ARG A 56 -7.54 -13.49 5.06
CA ARG A 56 -7.20 -12.95 3.73
C ARG A 56 -5.87 -13.49 3.25
N LYS A 57 -5.79 -13.70 1.93
CA LYS A 57 -4.53 -14.00 1.24
C LYS A 57 -4.34 -12.97 0.14
N PHE A 58 -3.32 -12.14 0.27
CA PHE A 58 -3.01 -11.16 -0.76
C PHE A 58 -2.04 -11.78 -1.75
N LYS A 59 -2.43 -11.82 -3.02
CA LYS A 59 -1.52 -12.28 -4.07
C LYS A 59 -0.56 -11.16 -4.44
N ALA A 60 0.69 -11.31 -4.05
CA ALA A 60 1.77 -10.44 -4.51
C ALA A 60 2.05 -10.67 -6.00
N MET A 61 2.33 -9.58 -6.72
CA MET A 61 2.93 -9.61 -8.03
C MET A 61 4.23 -8.82 -7.99
N ARG A 62 5.32 -9.42 -8.47
CA ARG A 62 6.59 -8.71 -8.64
C ARG A 62 6.66 -8.12 -10.04
N LEU A 63 6.76 -6.80 -10.10
CA LEU A 63 7.08 -6.06 -11.31
C LEU A 63 8.58 -5.82 -11.38
N VAL A 64 9.11 -5.83 -12.59
CA VAL A 64 10.42 -5.29 -12.95
C VAL A 64 10.15 -4.05 -13.76
N LEU A 65 10.67 -2.91 -13.33
CA LEU A 65 10.56 -1.63 -14.02
C LEU A 65 11.94 -1.27 -14.55
N GLU A 66 12.01 -0.97 -15.83
CA GLU A 66 13.21 -0.55 -16.54
C GLU A 66 13.26 0.98 -16.67
N PRO A 67 14.44 1.59 -16.86
CA PRO A 67 14.56 3.04 -17.06
C PRO A 67 13.62 3.56 -18.16
N GLY A 68 12.79 4.55 -17.81
CA GLY A 68 11.78 5.12 -18.71
C GLY A 68 10.38 4.54 -18.55
N ASP A 69 10.22 3.43 -17.83
CA ASP A 69 8.88 2.92 -17.49
C ASP A 69 8.15 3.88 -16.54
N LEU A 70 6.84 4.02 -16.77
CA LEU A 70 5.93 4.76 -15.90
C LEU A 70 4.86 3.80 -15.38
N LEU A 71 4.84 3.60 -14.07
CA LEU A 71 3.80 2.86 -13.36
C LEU A 71 2.77 3.85 -12.80
N ILE A 72 1.50 3.63 -13.11
CA ILE A 72 0.37 4.38 -12.56
C ILE A 72 -0.55 3.41 -11.83
N MET A 73 -0.91 3.71 -10.58
CA MET A 73 -1.81 2.89 -9.77
C MET A 73 -2.64 3.75 -8.81
N SER A 74 -3.75 3.19 -8.30
CA SER A 74 -4.52 3.86 -7.25
C SER A 74 -3.69 4.02 -5.97
N GLY A 75 -3.86 5.12 -5.24
CA GLY A 75 -3.11 5.46 -4.04
C GLY A 75 -3.19 4.41 -2.93
N ASP A 76 -4.35 3.75 -2.81
CA ASP A 76 -4.58 2.66 -1.85
C ASP A 76 -4.04 1.30 -2.31
N THR A 77 -3.34 1.24 -3.45
CA THR A 77 -2.71 -0.01 -3.89
C THR A 77 -1.50 -0.27 -3.00
N VAL A 78 -1.59 -1.32 -2.18
CA VAL A 78 -0.45 -1.76 -1.38
C VAL A 78 0.67 -2.18 -2.32
N HIS A 79 1.84 -1.62 -2.06
CA HIS A 79 3.07 -1.96 -2.76
C HIS A 79 4.25 -1.88 -1.79
N ALA A 80 5.26 -2.69 -2.05
CA ALA A 80 6.47 -2.79 -1.25
C ALA A 80 7.66 -3.08 -2.14
N GLY A 81 8.84 -2.68 -1.70
CA GLY A 81 10.07 -2.98 -2.42
C GLY A 81 10.76 -1.72 -2.91
N ASP A 82 12.08 -1.76 -2.74
CA ASP A 82 12.99 -0.70 -3.12
C ASP A 82 14.42 -1.25 -3.32
N ARG A 83 14.51 -2.53 -3.73
CA ARG A 83 15.81 -3.15 -3.97
C ARG A 83 16.20 -2.88 -5.41
N GLY A 84 17.21 -2.03 -5.57
CA GLY A 84 17.90 -1.84 -6.84
C GLY A 84 18.75 -3.06 -7.15
N VAL A 85 19.45 -2.97 -8.27
CA VAL A 85 20.53 -3.90 -8.57
C VAL A 85 21.53 -3.81 -7.39
N ASP A 86 21.87 -4.95 -6.80
CA ASP A 86 22.81 -5.10 -5.67
C ASP A 86 22.34 -4.66 -4.27
N GLY A 87 21.02 -4.57 -4.03
CA GLY A 87 20.48 -4.37 -2.67
C GLY A 87 20.63 -2.95 -2.12
N CYS A 88 21.09 -2.03 -2.96
CA CYS A 88 21.06 -0.58 -2.73
C CYS A 88 19.64 -0.03 -2.96
N GLY A 89 19.35 1.14 -2.39
CA GLY A 89 18.09 1.86 -2.65
C GLY A 89 18.00 2.29 -4.12
N THR A 90 16.77 2.43 -4.62
CA THR A 90 16.56 2.68 -6.06
C THR A 90 16.38 4.15 -6.39
N LEU A 91 16.88 4.58 -7.55
CA LEU A 91 16.56 5.90 -8.08
C LEU A 91 15.25 5.86 -8.86
N ARG A 92 14.21 6.45 -8.27
CA ARG A 92 12.88 6.59 -8.89
C ARG A 92 12.22 7.90 -8.46
N LEU A 93 11.30 8.38 -9.28
CA LEU A 93 10.41 9.48 -8.88
C LEU A 93 9.09 8.87 -8.46
N HIS A 94 8.63 9.19 -7.25
CA HIS A 94 7.38 8.71 -6.67
C HIS A 94 6.50 9.91 -6.34
N TRP A 95 5.40 10.05 -7.09
CA TRP A 95 4.43 11.12 -6.90
C TRP A 95 3.10 10.56 -6.43
N TYR A 96 2.54 11.20 -5.41
CA TYR A 96 1.15 11.02 -5.01
C TYR A 96 0.34 12.20 -5.53
N ILE A 97 -0.68 11.90 -6.32
CA ILE A 97 -1.54 12.88 -7.01
C ILE A 97 -2.89 12.86 -6.33
N THR A 98 -3.29 13.96 -5.71
CA THR A 98 -4.58 14.12 -5.00
C THR A 98 -5.35 15.31 -5.56
N GLU A 99 -6.67 15.17 -5.65
CA GLU A 99 -7.57 16.29 -5.95
C GLU A 99 -7.82 17.12 -4.68
N GLY A 100 -6.86 17.94 -4.25
CA GLY A 100 -7.07 18.83 -3.09
C GLY A 100 -5.81 19.45 -2.48
N VAL A 101 -6.02 20.52 -1.71
CA VAL A 101 -4.96 21.21 -0.95
C VAL A 101 -4.50 20.31 0.20
N ALA A 102 -3.42 19.57 -0.04
CA ALA A 102 -2.54 18.92 0.92
C ALA A 102 -3.22 18.46 2.24
N LYS A 103 -3.93 17.33 2.19
CA LYS A 103 -3.86 16.38 3.31
C LYS A 103 -2.47 15.76 3.22
N ASP A 104 -1.73 15.71 4.32
CA ASP A 104 -0.38 15.15 4.36
C ASP A 104 -0.34 13.80 3.64
N ASN A 105 0.59 13.65 2.69
CA ASN A 105 0.83 12.40 1.97
C ASN A 105 1.24 11.32 2.97
N SER A 106 0.27 10.61 3.53
CA SER A 106 0.56 9.41 4.31
C SER A 106 0.84 8.28 3.32
N THR A 107 2.07 8.20 2.82
CA THR A 107 2.57 6.90 2.35
C THR A 107 2.65 6.03 3.60
N THR A 108 1.54 5.36 3.93
CA THR A 108 1.48 4.52 5.11
C THR A 108 2.36 3.32 4.84
N HIS A 109 3.61 3.41 5.31
CA HIS A 109 4.54 2.31 5.24
C HIS A 109 3.86 1.06 5.82
N LEU A 110 4.01 -0.08 5.17
CA LEU A 110 3.52 -1.37 5.64
C LEU A 110 3.88 -1.69 7.10
N SER A 111 4.95 -1.10 7.63
CA SER A 111 5.33 -1.16 9.04
C SER A 111 4.32 -0.53 10.01
N HIS A 112 3.45 0.37 9.53
CA HIS A 112 2.40 1.02 10.30
C HIS A 112 1.23 0.07 10.60
N TYR A 113 0.93 -0.85 9.69
CA TYR A 113 -0.15 -1.84 9.85
C TYR A 113 0.26 -3.09 10.63
N GLY A 114 1.41 -3.04 11.33
CA GLY A 114 1.88 -4.10 12.20
C GLY A 114 2.45 -5.33 11.49
N LYS A 115 3.09 -6.19 12.28
CA LYS A 115 3.73 -7.42 11.79
C LYS A 115 2.75 -8.45 11.22
N GLU A 116 1.47 -8.37 11.59
CA GLU A 116 0.45 -9.33 11.14
C GLU A 116 -0.04 -9.05 9.72
N LEU A 117 -0.22 -7.78 9.35
CA LEU A 117 -0.51 -7.43 7.96
C LEU A 117 0.68 -7.79 7.05
N LEU A 118 1.92 -7.56 7.52
CA LEU A 118 3.14 -7.99 6.81
C LEU A 118 3.16 -9.49 6.49
N LYS A 119 2.70 -10.37 7.40
CA LYS A 119 2.60 -11.82 7.16
C LYS A 119 1.58 -12.20 6.07
N CYS A 120 0.61 -11.34 5.79
CA CYS A 120 -0.37 -11.58 4.74
C CYS A 120 0.20 -11.27 3.34
N PHE A 121 1.41 -10.71 3.29
CA PHE A 121 2.10 -10.22 2.09
C PHE A 121 3.45 -10.92 1.81
N GLU A 122 3.85 -11.90 2.63
CA GLU A 122 4.95 -12.84 2.39
C GLU A 122 4.48 -14.06 1.58
#